data_AF-A0A6C0J0Z9-F1
#
_entry.id   AF-A0A6C0J0Z9-F1
#
_cell.length_a   1.000
_cell.length_b   1.000
_cell.length_c   1.000
_cell.angle_alpha   90.00
_cell.angle_beta   90.00
_cell.angle_gamma   90.00
#
_symmetry.space_group_name_H-M   'P 1'
#
loop_
_entity.id
_entity.type
_entity.pdbx_description
1 polymer ?
#
loop_
_entity_poly.entity_id
_entity_poly.type
_entity_poly.pdbx_seq_one_letter_code
_entity_poly.pdbx_strand_id
1 'polypeptide(L)' 'MPTAKQLQNAKTKLKKTPKSNGNKPVIPTAALLRLIAADPRIQRNRNFMKQVQELVKKK' A
#
# COMPACT_ATOMS: atom_id res chain seq x y z
N MET A 1 26.10 -23.82 21.85
CA MET A 1 25.44 -23.29 20.63
C MET A 1 24.08 -23.95 20.49
N PRO A 2 22.98 -23.21 20.24
CA PRO A 2 21.67 -23.84 20.11
C PRO A 2 21.61 -24.75 18.88
N THR A 3 20.97 -25.90 19.01
CA THR A 3 20.85 -26.89 17.94
C THR A 3 19.84 -26.44 16.88
N ALA A 4 19.98 -26.93 15.64
CA ALA A 4 19.06 -26.59 14.54
C ALA A 4 17.57 -26.84 14.90
N LYS A 5 17.28 -27.91 15.65
CA LYS A 5 15.94 -28.23 16.16
C LYS A 5 15.42 -27.19 17.15
N GLN A 6 16.28 -26.67 18.03
CA GLN A 6 15.92 -25.63 18.99
C GLN A 6 15.60 -24.30 18.29
N LEU A 7 16.34 -23.97 17.22
CA LEU A 7 16.09 -22.78 16.40
C LEU A 7 14.77 -22.87 15.63
N GLN A 8 14.43 -24.03 15.07
CA GLN A 8 13.13 -24.24 14.41
C GLN A 8 11.96 -24.13 15.40
N ASN A 9 12.09 -24.73 16.57
CA ASN A 9 11.07 -24.64 17.63
C ASN A 9 10.93 -23.22 18.19
N ALA A 10 12.00 -22.43 18.21
CA ALA A 10 11.92 -21.02 18.62
C ALA A 10 11.16 -20.18 17.57
N LYS A 11 11.40 -20.41 16.27
CA LYS A 11 10.71 -19.70 15.18
C LYS A 11 9.19 -19.92 15.18
N THR A 12 8.72 -21.11 15.56
CA THR A 12 7.28 -21.42 15.62
C THR A 12 6.60 -20.88 16.87
N LYS A 13 7.34 -20.67 17.96
CA LYS A 13 6.85 -20.06 19.22
C LYS A 13 6.73 -18.55 19.17
N LEU A 14 7.46 -17.89 18.27
CA LEU A 14 7.33 -16.45 18.05
C LEU A 14 6.01 -16.17 17.30
N LYS A 15 5.07 -15.51 17.98
CA LYS A 15 3.82 -15.05 17.36
C LYS A 15 4.15 -14.15 16.16
N LYS A 16 3.51 -14.37 15.01
CA LYS A 16 3.65 -13.47 13.86
C LYS A 16 3.19 -12.07 14.28
N THR A 17 4.10 -11.11 14.30
CA THR A 17 3.73 -9.71 14.49
C THR A 17 2.90 -9.27 13.28
N PRO A 18 1.69 -8.72 13.47
CA PRO A 18 0.91 -8.20 12.36
C PRO A 18 1.72 -7.08 11.69
N LYS A 19 1.85 -7.15 10.37
CA LYS A 19 2.48 -6.06 9.61
C LYS A 19 1.61 -4.82 9.79
N SER A 20 2.22 -3.68 10.12
CA SER A 20 1.54 -2.39 10.17
C SER A 20 0.85 -2.14 8.81
N ASN A 21 -0.49 -2.12 8.81
CA ASN A 21 -1.31 -1.82 7.65
C ASN A 21 -1.63 -0.32 7.53
N GLY A 22 -1.34 0.48 8.56
CA GLY A 22 -1.96 1.80 8.74
C GLY A 22 -1.15 3.00 8.25
N ASN A 23 0.16 2.87 8.01
CA ASN A 23 1.00 4.04 7.70
C ASN A 23 2.17 3.71 6.77
N LYS A 24 1.87 3.14 5.59
CA LYS A 24 2.86 2.99 4.53
C LYS A 24 2.70 4.14 3.56
N PRO A 25 3.74 4.94 3.29
CA PRO A 25 3.66 5.96 2.24
C PRO A 25 3.46 5.25 0.90
N VAL A 26 2.28 5.45 0.29
CA VAL A 26 2.00 4.98 -1.07
C VAL A 26 2.43 6.08 -2.02
N ILE A 27 3.34 5.76 -2.94
CA ILE A 27 3.79 6.72 -3.95
C ILE A 27 2.59 7.07 -4.87
N PRO A 28 2.27 8.36 -5.05
CA PRO A 28 1.22 8.78 -5.98
C PRO A 28 1.47 8.29 -7.41
N THR A 29 0.43 7.80 -8.07
CA THR A 29 0.53 7.39 -9.48
C THR A 29 0.56 8.61 -10.41
N ALA A 30 1.22 8.50 -11.56
CA ALA A 30 1.27 9.60 -12.53
C ALA A 30 -0.12 10.04 -13.02
N ALA A 31 -1.08 9.12 -13.14
CA ALA A 31 -2.46 9.46 -13.50
C ALA A 31 -3.14 10.35 -12.45
N LEU A 32 -2.94 10.04 -11.16
CA LEU A 32 -3.44 10.85 -10.06
C LEU A 32 -2.82 12.25 -10.06
N LEU A 33 -1.51 12.34 -10.29
CA LEU A 33 -0.82 13.63 -10.37
C LEU A 33 -1.31 14.49 -11.55
N ARG A 34 -1.58 13.89 -12.72
CA ARG A 34 -2.14 14.62 -13.88
C ARG A 34 -3.52 15.19 -13.58
N LEU A 35 -4.40 14.42 -12.92
CA LEU A 35 -5.74 14.90 -12.58
C LEU A 35 -5.70 16.04 -11.54
N ILE A 36 -4.81 15.96 -10.55
CA ILE A 36 -4.61 17.04 -9.57
C ILE A 36 -4.00 18.29 -10.24
N ALA A 37 -3.07 18.11 -11.17
CA ALA A 37 -2.49 19.23 -11.91
C ALA A 37 -3.54 19.94 -12.79
N ALA A 38 -4.51 19.20 -13.34
CA ALA A 38 -5.59 19.75 -14.14
C ALA A 38 -6.62 20.53 -13.28
N ASP A 39 -6.96 20.04 -12.09
CA ASP A 39 -7.78 20.75 -11.11
C ASP A 39 -7.21 20.58 -9.69
N PRO A 40 -6.46 21.58 -9.18
CA PRO A 40 -5.82 21.47 -7.86
C PRO A 40 -6.80 21.62 -6.69
N ARG A 41 -8.02 22.10 -6.92
CA ARG A 41 -9.04 22.29 -5.88
C ARG A 41 -9.96 21.08 -5.72
N ILE A 42 -9.83 20.09 -6.60
CA ILE A 42 -10.68 18.90 -6.58
C ILE A 42 -10.47 18.09 -5.30
N GLN A 43 -11.57 17.76 -4.63
CA GLN A 43 -11.52 16.87 -3.48
C GLN A 43 -11.32 15.42 -3.95
N ARG A 44 -10.49 14.66 -3.24
CA ARG A 44 -10.25 13.23 -3.49
C ARG A 44 -11.43 12.37 -3.02
N ASN A 45 -12.58 12.52 -3.67
CA ASN A 45 -13.79 11.78 -3.39
C ASN A 45 -13.84 10.44 -4.15
N ARG A 46 -14.87 9.63 -3.90
CA ARG A 46 -15.04 8.32 -4.55
C ARG A 46 -15.11 8.41 -6.08
N ASN A 47 -15.69 9.48 -6.61
CA ASN A 47 -15.84 9.68 -8.06
C ASN A 47 -14.50 10.04 -8.71
N PHE A 48 -13.71 10.90 -8.08
CA PHE A 48 -12.35 11.21 -8.48
C PHE A 48 -11.48 9.95 -8.56
N MET A 49 -11.55 9.09 -7.54
CA MET A 49 -10.79 7.84 -7.54
C MET A 49 -11.25 6.87 -8.63
N LYS A 50 -12.53 6.85 -9.01
CA LYS A 50 -13.01 6.09 -10.17
C LYS A 50 -12.40 6.61 -11.48
N GLN A 51 -12.36 7.93 -11.68
CA GLN A 51 -11.74 8.54 -12.86
C GLN A 51 -10.23 8.20 -12.95
N VAL A 52 -9.51 8.27 -11.82
CA VAL A 52 -8.11 7.83 -11.75
C VAL A 52 -7.98 6.37 -12.21
N GLN A 53 -8.84 5.48 -11.71
CA GLN A 53 -8.81 4.06 -12.09
C GLN A 53 -9.12 3.82 -13.56
N GLU A 54 -10.10 4.53 -14.13
CA GLU A 54 -10.42 4.44 -15.55
C GLU A 54 -9.25 4.88 -16.43
N LEU A 55 -8.58 5.98 -16.08
CA LEU A 55 -7.39 6.45 -16.79
C LEU A 55 -6.22 5.47 -16.70
N VAL A 56 -6.07 4.80 -15.56
CA VAL A 56 -5.04 3.77 -15.38
C VAL A 56 -5.37 2.51 -16.18
N LYS A 57 -6.65 2.10 -16.28
CA LYS A 57 -7.07 0.92 -17.04
C LYS A 57 -7.06 1.11 -18.55
N LYS A 58 -7.27 2.34 -19.03
CA LYS A 58 -7.26 2.68 -20.47
C LYS A 58 -5.85 2.71 -21.07
N LYS A 59 -4.80 2.61 -20.25
CA LYS A 59 -3.40 2.67 -20.65
C LYS A 59 -2.79 1.27 -20.66
#